data_AF-A0A4S8WDQ7-F1
#
_entry.id   AF-A0A4S8WDQ7-F1
#
_cell.length_a   1.000
_cell.length_b   1.000
_cell.length_c   1.000
_cell.angle_alpha   90.00
_cell.angle_beta   90.00
_cell.angle_gamma   90.00
#
_symmetry.space_group_name_H-M   'P 1'
#
loop_
_entity.id
_entity.type
_entity.pdbx_description
1 polymer ?
#
loop_
_entity_poly.entity_id
_entity_poly.type
_entity_poly.pdbx_seq_one_letter_code
_entity_poly.pdbx_strand_id
1 'polypeptide(L)'
;MDQRHTQQLLRLLSHPSYYQRPRCDSRSASPKKDLRSDTPSLADSKNARVTKPKNFRTPLTCFFWHHTGDCKKPDNQCLYAHYHTGLVAEPPISYQGKAMGGATAKKVLGSINQREEEVALRHREIYDAEQRLDSAHAALNEREQAVYQREQVVVEREQAVVEREQAVVEREQAVYQREQAIYQSEQTFYQRDQAVIERDTAVTAREQANHERDTAFVAFEEGMLRKLEEDYHGVAATVQQIRRAVSNAQRVLTRRREQVLYHENFSSSPQGARGQGRYGGSIAIDGAIGAMGGLSQQLSEAEVQLTNQIHNAIRIE
;
A
#
# COMPACT_ATOMS: atom_id res chain seq x y z
N MET A 1 15.67 11.68 6.71
CA MET A 1 16.19 13.04 6.91
C MET A 1 16.96 13.42 5.65
N ASP A 2 16.68 14.51 4.95
CA ASP A 2 15.54 15.43 5.09
C ASP A 2 15.21 16.09 3.73
N GLN A 3 13.93 16.13 3.36
CA GLN A 3 13.45 16.70 2.08
C GLN A 3 13.07 18.19 2.24
N ARG A 4 13.98 19.02 2.76
CA ARG A 4 13.65 20.39 3.20
C ARG A 4 14.69 21.48 2.89
N HIS A 5 15.41 21.39 1.76
CA HIS A 5 16.48 22.36 1.47
C HIS A 5 16.52 22.96 0.05
N THR A 6 15.40 22.97 -0.67
CA THR A 6 15.29 23.58 -2.02
C THR A 6 14.08 24.53 -2.19
N GLN A 7 13.55 25.08 -1.09
CA GLN A 7 12.53 26.15 -1.13
C GLN A 7 12.82 27.32 -0.17
N GLN A 8 13.97 27.97 -0.31
CA GLN A 8 14.17 29.34 0.19
C GLN A 8 15.41 29.99 -0.43
N LEU A 9 15.19 30.85 -1.43
CA LEU A 9 15.96 32.09 -1.75
C LEU A 9 15.65 32.51 -3.20
N LEU A 10 14.66 33.41 -3.35
CA LEU A 10 14.48 34.45 -4.39
C LEU A 10 13.02 34.93 -4.39
N ARG A 11 12.63 35.58 -3.29
CA ARG A 11 11.52 36.54 -3.22
C ARG A 11 12.12 37.87 -2.73
N LEU A 12 11.48 38.98 -3.09
CA LEU A 12 12.02 40.36 -3.06
C LEU A 12 13.11 40.52 -4.14
N LEU A 13 12.99 41.33 -5.19
CA LEU A 13 12.10 42.47 -5.52
C LEU A 13 11.49 42.24 -6.93
N SER A 14 10.44 42.92 -7.42
CA SER A 14 9.51 43.93 -6.89
C SER A 14 8.21 43.95 -7.73
N HIS A 15 7.15 44.58 -7.21
CA HIS A 15 5.95 45.06 -7.94
C HIS A 15 5.97 46.62 -7.91
N PRO A 16 5.04 47.38 -8.55
CA PRO A 16 3.92 47.00 -9.45
C PRO A 16 3.88 47.79 -10.78
N SER A 17 2.97 47.44 -11.70
CA SER A 17 1.97 48.42 -12.18
C SER A 17 0.77 47.76 -12.85
N TYR A 18 -0.40 48.34 -12.60
CA TYR A 18 -1.70 47.96 -13.13
C TYR A 18 -1.80 48.23 -14.63
N TYR A 19 -2.58 47.41 -15.35
CA TYR A 19 -3.75 47.93 -16.10
C TYR A 19 -4.70 46.79 -16.49
N GLN A 20 -5.93 46.85 -15.97
CA GLN A 20 -7.02 45.97 -16.40
C GLN A 20 -7.54 46.40 -17.78
N ARG A 21 -7.82 45.44 -18.67
CA ARG A 21 -8.54 45.70 -19.93
C ARG A 21 -10.06 45.72 -19.68
N PRO A 22 -10.79 46.79 -20.03
CA PRO A 22 -12.23 46.75 -20.13
C PRO A 22 -12.67 45.94 -21.35
N ARG A 23 -13.72 45.13 -21.21
CA ARG A 23 -14.57 44.74 -22.35
C ARG A 23 -15.56 45.86 -22.60
N CYS A 24 -15.74 46.25 -23.85
CA CYS A 24 -16.79 47.18 -24.27
C CYS A 24 -17.56 46.56 -25.44
N ASP A 25 -18.71 45.94 -25.16
CA ASP A 25 -19.74 45.75 -26.17
C ASP A 25 -20.49 47.06 -26.37
N SER A 26 -20.63 47.54 -27.61
CA SER A 26 -21.72 48.47 -27.96
C SER A 26 -21.94 48.55 -29.47
N ARG A 27 -23.17 48.24 -29.89
CA ARG A 27 -23.71 48.56 -31.21
C ARG A 27 -24.20 50.02 -31.23
N SER A 28 -23.76 50.79 -32.22
CA SER A 28 -24.50 51.93 -32.81
C SER A 28 -23.67 52.44 -34.00
N ALA A 29 -24.09 52.41 -35.27
CA ALA A 29 -25.34 52.83 -35.90
C ALA A 29 -25.55 54.35 -35.91
N SER A 30 -25.62 54.91 -37.13
CA SER A 30 -25.99 56.28 -37.55
C SER A 30 -24.80 57.17 -38.02
N PRO A 31 -25.06 58.20 -38.84
CA PRO A 31 -25.55 58.03 -40.21
C PRO A 31 -24.66 58.78 -41.23
N LYS A 32 -24.67 58.34 -42.49
CA LYS A 32 -24.11 59.15 -43.59
C LYS A 32 -24.96 60.43 -43.72
N LYS A 33 -24.39 61.58 -43.35
CA LYS A 33 -24.97 62.89 -43.67
C LYS A 33 -24.40 63.37 -44.99
N ASP A 34 -25.28 63.64 -45.93
CA ASP A 34 -24.97 64.34 -47.16
C ASP A 34 -24.51 65.77 -46.85
N LEU A 35 -23.32 66.15 -47.33
CA LEU A 35 -23.05 67.54 -47.67
C LEU A 35 -22.83 67.61 -49.18
N ARG A 36 -23.91 67.94 -49.89
CA ARG A 36 -23.82 68.59 -51.20
C ARG A 36 -23.13 69.94 -51.01
N SER A 37 -22.11 70.22 -51.81
CA SER A 37 -21.66 71.57 -52.10
C SER A 37 -22.01 71.91 -53.54
N ASP A 38 -23.32 72.06 -53.81
CA ASP A 38 -23.82 72.63 -55.07
C ASP A 38 -23.29 74.07 -55.20
N THR A 39 -22.44 74.32 -56.19
CA THR A 39 -21.96 75.65 -56.60
C THR A 39 -21.86 75.72 -58.13
N PRO A 40 -22.01 76.91 -58.74
CA PRO A 40 -23.07 77.03 -59.75
C PRO A 40 -22.74 76.57 -61.16
N SER A 41 -23.80 76.27 -61.90
CA SER A 41 -23.81 76.31 -63.36
C SER A 41 -23.26 77.66 -63.86
N LEU A 42 -22.17 77.61 -64.62
CA LEU A 42 -21.78 78.68 -65.52
C LEU A 42 -21.94 78.18 -66.95
N ALA A 43 -22.91 78.78 -67.63
CA ALA A 43 -23.27 78.54 -69.00
C ALA A 43 -22.09 78.71 -69.97
N ASP A 44 -22.23 78.09 -71.14
CA ASP A 44 -21.74 78.56 -72.43
C ASP A 44 -20.44 79.37 -72.42
N SER A 45 -19.31 78.68 -72.57
CA SER A 45 -18.13 79.34 -73.10
C SER A 45 -17.20 78.45 -73.90
N LYS A 46 -17.28 78.71 -75.21
CA LYS A 46 -16.12 78.82 -76.11
C LYS A 46 -15.53 77.50 -76.56
N ASN A 47 -16.00 77.12 -77.73
CA ASN A 47 -15.13 76.76 -78.86
C ASN A 47 -14.07 77.88 -79.08
N ALA A 48 -13.11 77.99 -78.15
CA ALA A 48 -12.04 78.95 -78.18
C ALA A 48 -11.10 78.53 -79.31
N ARG A 49 -11.10 79.31 -80.40
CA ARG A 49 -10.24 79.12 -81.56
C ARG A 49 -8.79 78.97 -81.07
N VAL A 50 -8.28 77.73 -81.01
CA VAL A 50 -6.98 77.42 -80.41
C VAL A 50 -5.90 78.13 -81.22
N THR A 51 -5.46 79.28 -80.72
CA THR A 51 -4.36 80.03 -81.31
C THR A 51 -3.10 79.20 -81.11
N LYS A 52 -2.36 78.97 -82.21
CA LYS A 52 -1.08 78.24 -82.15
C LYS A 52 -0.11 79.04 -81.26
N PRO A 53 0.78 78.39 -80.49
CA PRO A 53 1.75 79.08 -79.63
C PRO A 53 2.59 80.17 -80.31
N LYS A 54 2.89 80.02 -81.61
CA LYS A 54 3.56 81.06 -82.43
C LYS A 54 2.74 82.33 -82.70
N ASN A 55 1.45 82.35 -82.36
CA ASN A 55 0.52 83.47 -82.52
C ASN A 55 0.11 84.10 -81.17
N PHE A 56 0.76 83.73 -80.06
CA PHE A 56 0.55 84.38 -78.76
C PHE A 56 1.23 85.76 -78.74
N ARG A 57 0.82 86.63 -77.79
CA ARG A 57 1.46 87.96 -77.59
C ARG A 57 2.96 87.84 -77.30
N THR A 58 3.35 86.75 -76.63
CA THR A 58 4.73 86.30 -76.44
C THR A 58 4.86 84.91 -77.09
N PRO A 59 5.23 84.82 -78.37
CA PRO A 59 5.32 83.54 -79.06
C PRO A 59 6.49 82.70 -78.53
N LEU A 60 6.34 81.39 -78.53
CA LEU A 60 7.42 80.46 -78.16
C LEU A 60 8.22 80.05 -79.39
N THR A 61 9.55 80.16 -79.32
CA THR A 61 10.47 79.63 -80.35
C THR A 61 10.41 78.10 -80.37
N CYS A 62 10.46 77.51 -81.57
CA CYS A 62 10.48 76.07 -81.78
C CYS A 62 11.76 75.44 -81.21
N PHE A 63 11.61 74.45 -80.32
CA PHE A 63 12.72 73.76 -79.65
C PHE A 63 13.78 73.24 -80.64
N PHE A 64 13.36 72.50 -81.67
CA PHE A 64 14.28 71.93 -82.66
C PHE A 64 14.97 73.01 -83.50
N TRP A 65 14.19 73.96 -84.06
CA TRP A 65 14.78 75.05 -84.85
C TRP A 65 15.83 75.84 -84.06
N HIS A 66 15.60 76.09 -82.77
CA HIS A 66 16.56 76.79 -81.91
C HIS A 66 17.86 76.01 -81.65
N HIS A 67 17.77 74.71 -81.36
CA HIS A 67 18.94 73.90 -80.96
C HIS A 67 19.67 73.24 -82.13
N THR A 68 18.96 72.86 -83.19
CA THR A 68 19.52 72.14 -84.35
C THR A 68 19.53 72.97 -85.64
N GLY A 69 19.03 74.21 -85.63
CA GLY A 69 18.92 75.08 -86.81
C GLY A 69 17.84 74.66 -87.83
N ASP A 70 17.54 73.37 -87.89
CA ASP A 70 16.50 72.76 -88.73
C ASP A 70 15.31 72.24 -87.89
N CYS A 71 14.13 72.21 -88.51
CA CYS A 71 12.93 71.60 -87.97
C CYS A 71 12.17 70.87 -89.07
N LYS A 72 11.88 69.58 -88.83
CA LYS A 72 11.16 68.68 -89.75
C LYS A 72 9.74 69.13 -90.17
N LYS A 73 9.23 70.24 -89.64
CA LYS A 73 7.97 70.87 -90.06
C LYS A 73 8.29 72.27 -90.59
N PRO A 74 7.88 72.65 -91.81
CA PRO A 74 8.08 74.02 -92.31
C PRO A 74 7.35 75.03 -91.42
N ASP A 75 7.84 76.27 -91.35
CA ASP A 75 7.38 77.28 -90.37
C ASP A 75 5.85 77.47 -90.39
N ASN A 76 5.21 77.47 -91.57
CA ASN A 76 3.76 77.57 -91.70
C ASN A 76 2.99 76.43 -90.99
N GLN A 77 3.50 75.19 -91.07
CA GLN A 77 2.94 73.99 -90.43
C GLN A 77 3.38 73.81 -88.97
N CYS A 78 4.50 74.40 -88.56
CA CYS A 78 4.97 74.38 -87.17
C CYS A 78 3.96 75.08 -86.23
N LEU A 79 3.92 74.63 -84.97
CA LEU A 79 3.10 75.23 -83.90
C LEU A 79 3.82 76.37 -83.17
N TYR A 80 5.15 76.39 -83.27
CA TYR A 80 6.08 77.30 -82.61
C TYR A 80 6.82 78.13 -83.67
N ALA A 81 7.42 79.26 -83.26
CA ALA A 81 8.06 80.21 -84.17
C ALA A 81 9.46 79.74 -84.61
N HIS A 82 9.81 79.89 -85.90
CA HIS A 82 11.18 79.69 -86.41
C HIS A 82 12.00 80.99 -86.40
N TYR A 83 11.94 81.72 -85.28
CA TYR A 83 12.79 82.86 -84.97
C TYR A 83 12.95 82.97 -83.45
N HIS A 84 14.00 83.65 -82.99
CA HIS A 84 14.31 83.76 -81.56
C HIS A 84 13.39 84.78 -80.88
N THR A 85 12.54 84.32 -79.95
CA THR A 85 11.56 85.16 -79.23
C THR A 85 11.97 85.50 -77.81
N GLY A 86 13.10 84.94 -77.33
CA GLY A 86 13.52 85.00 -75.94
C GLY A 86 12.92 83.91 -75.05
N LEU A 87 11.91 83.16 -75.53
CA LEU A 87 11.28 82.05 -74.81
C LEU A 87 11.21 80.82 -75.72
N VAL A 88 12.02 79.81 -75.44
CA VAL A 88 12.04 78.55 -76.20
C VAL A 88 11.02 77.57 -75.62
N ALA A 89 10.30 76.86 -76.49
CA ALA A 89 9.38 75.80 -76.05
C ALA A 89 10.14 74.64 -75.39
N GLU A 90 9.54 74.03 -74.35
CA GLU A 90 10.06 72.80 -73.74
C GLU A 90 10.21 71.67 -74.78
N PRO A 91 11.23 70.79 -74.65
CA PRO A 91 11.42 69.66 -75.56
C PRO A 91 10.16 68.76 -75.58
N PRO A 92 9.67 68.36 -76.78
CA PRO A 92 8.51 67.48 -76.85
C PRO A 92 8.89 66.05 -76.44
N ILE A 93 8.05 65.43 -75.62
CA ILE A 93 8.20 64.03 -75.22
C ILE A 93 7.60 63.10 -76.27
N SER A 94 8.14 61.89 -76.37
CA SER A 94 7.47 60.77 -77.04
C SER A 94 6.71 59.95 -76.01
N TYR A 95 5.40 59.80 -76.18
CA TYR A 95 4.58 58.93 -75.34
C TYR A 95 3.63 58.13 -76.24
N GLN A 96 3.62 56.80 -76.09
CA GLN A 96 2.84 55.88 -76.92
C GLN A 96 3.04 56.13 -78.45
N GLY A 97 4.28 56.39 -78.85
CA GLY A 97 4.65 56.64 -80.27
C GLY A 97 4.23 58.00 -80.84
N LYS A 98 3.67 58.91 -80.02
CA LYS A 98 3.26 60.26 -80.45
C LYS A 98 4.09 61.33 -79.75
N ALA A 99 4.59 62.29 -80.54
CA ALA A 99 5.29 63.46 -80.01
C ALA A 99 4.29 64.50 -79.47
N MET A 100 4.44 64.89 -78.21
CA MET A 100 3.60 65.87 -77.52
C MET A 100 4.47 66.92 -76.83
N GLY A 101 4.02 68.18 -76.80
CA GLY A 101 4.72 69.29 -76.16
C GLY A 101 3.78 70.23 -75.40
N GLY A 102 4.34 71.12 -74.58
CA GLY A 102 3.57 72.06 -73.75
C GLY A 102 2.71 71.37 -72.69
N ALA A 103 1.57 71.99 -72.36
CA ALA A 103 0.73 71.60 -71.22
C ALA A 103 0.31 70.10 -71.21
N THR A 104 0.05 69.51 -72.38
CA THR A 104 -0.29 68.08 -72.49
C THR A 104 0.89 67.18 -72.10
N ALA A 105 2.10 67.50 -72.56
CA ALA A 105 3.31 66.78 -72.17
C ALA A 105 3.58 66.90 -70.67
N LYS A 106 3.45 68.12 -70.11
CA LYS A 106 3.60 68.39 -68.68
C LYS A 106 2.60 67.61 -67.81
N LYS A 107 1.34 67.49 -68.24
CA LYS A 107 0.34 66.65 -67.56
C LYS A 107 0.69 65.16 -67.60
N VAL A 108 1.13 64.65 -68.77
CA VAL A 108 1.53 63.24 -68.92
C VAL A 108 2.75 62.93 -68.06
N LEU A 109 3.77 63.79 -68.04
CA LEU A 109 4.94 63.65 -67.15
C LEU A 109 4.53 63.67 -65.68
N GLY A 110 3.68 64.61 -65.25
CA GLY A 110 3.16 64.63 -63.87
C GLY A 110 2.48 63.32 -63.47
N SER A 111 1.66 62.74 -64.35
CA SER A 111 1.03 61.43 -64.13
C SER A 111 1.97 60.23 -64.31
N ILE A 112 3.15 60.39 -64.91
CA ILE A 112 4.21 59.37 -64.90
C ILE A 112 4.92 59.41 -63.55
N ASN A 113 5.41 60.59 -63.13
CA ASN A 113 6.11 60.79 -61.87
C ASN A 113 5.26 60.34 -60.65
N GLN A 114 3.94 60.62 -60.65
CA GLN A 114 3.02 60.13 -59.60
C GLN A 114 2.93 58.60 -59.54
N ARG A 115 2.99 57.91 -60.70
CA ARG A 115 2.99 56.44 -60.75
C ARG A 115 4.36 55.87 -60.37
N GLU A 116 5.45 56.55 -60.69
CA GLU A 116 6.79 56.18 -60.25
C GLU A 116 6.94 56.30 -58.72
N GLU A 117 6.37 57.36 -58.12
CA GLU A 117 6.29 57.52 -56.67
C GLU A 117 5.42 56.43 -56.02
N GLU A 118 4.26 56.11 -56.60
CA GLU A 118 3.41 55.00 -56.13
C GLU A 118 4.12 53.64 -56.22
N VAL A 119 4.83 53.37 -57.32
CA VAL A 119 5.62 52.14 -57.49
C VAL A 119 6.77 52.08 -56.49
N ALA A 120 7.45 53.19 -56.20
CA ALA A 120 8.49 53.26 -55.19
C ALA A 120 7.95 52.97 -53.77
N LEU A 121 6.75 53.45 -53.44
CA LEU A 121 6.07 53.12 -52.19
C LEU A 121 5.71 51.64 -52.12
N ARG A 122 5.10 51.09 -53.18
CA ARG A 122 4.75 49.65 -53.25
C ARG A 122 5.98 48.75 -53.17
N HIS A 123 7.11 49.12 -53.78
CA HIS A 123 8.36 48.37 -53.64
C HIS A 123 8.86 48.34 -52.19
N ARG A 124 8.72 49.43 -51.43
CA ARG A 124 9.03 49.43 -49.99
C ARG A 124 8.07 48.54 -49.21
N GLU A 125 6.77 48.62 -49.48
CA GLU A 125 5.76 47.77 -48.83
C GLU A 125 5.98 46.28 -49.08
N ILE A 126 6.42 45.91 -50.29
CA ILE A 126 6.81 44.54 -50.66
C ILE A 126 8.05 44.12 -49.88
N TYR A 127 9.11 44.94 -49.86
CA TYR A 127 10.32 44.65 -49.09
C TYR A 127 10.05 44.45 -47.59
N ASP A 128 9.22 45.33 -47.00
CA ASP A 128 8.79 45.23 -45.60
C ASP A 128 7.87 44.02 -45.36
N ALA A 129 7.18 43.51 -46.40
CA ALA A 129 6.42 42.25 -46.34
C ALA A 129 7.32 41.02 -46.44
N GLU A 130 8.32 41.03 -47.32
CA GLU A 130 9.33 39.98 -47.48
C GLU A 130 10.09 39.77 -46.16
N GLN A 131 10.60 40.84 -45.52
CA GLN A 131 11.27 40.72 -44.21
C GLN A 131 10.36 40.16 -43.11
N ARG A 132 9.05 40.46 -43.14
CA ARG A 132 8.07 39.88 -42.21
C ARG A 132 7.81 38.40 -42.49
N LEU A 133 7.82 37.98 -43.75
CA LEU A 133 7.70 36.57 -44.13
C LEU A 133 8.94 35.79 -43.70
N ASP A 134 10.15 36.30 -43.93
CA ASP A 134 11.39 35.66 -43.49
C ASP A 134 11.45 35.51 -41.96
N SER A 135 11.06 36.57 -41.24
CA SER A 135 10.93 36.54 -39.77
C SER A 135 9.90 35.50 -39.31
N ALA A 136 8.78 35.36 -40.02
CA ALA A 136 7.75 34.38 -39.70
C ALA A 136 8.21 32.94 -40.02
N HIS A 137 8.93 32.72 -41.12
CA HIS A 137 9.52 31.41 -41.46
C HIS A 137 10.56 30.98 -40.43
N ALA A 138 11.42 31.90 -39.96
CA ALA A 138 12.38 31.61 -38.89
C ALA A 138 11.65 31.18 -37.59
N ALA A 139 10.65 31.93 -37.16
CA ALA A 139 9.86 31.61 -35.98
C ALA A 139 9.04 30.30 -36.10
N LEU A 140 8.60 29.94 -37.32
CA LEU A 140 7.95 28.65 -37.58
C LEU A 140 8.95 27.48 -37.48
N ASN A 141 10.14 27.61 -38.06
CA ASN A 141 11.20 26.59 -37.98
C ASN A 141 11.67 26.36 -36.52
N GLU A 142 11.86 27.42 -35.73
CA GLU A 142 12.14 27.30 -34.30
C GLU A 142 11.03 26.56 -33.55
N ARG A 143 9.76 26.84 -33.88
CA ARG A 143 8.61 26.17 -33.27
C ARG A 143 8.50 24.70 -33.69
N GLU A 144 8.81 24.37 -34.94
CA GLU A 144 8.82 23.00 -35.46
C GLU A 144 9.91 22.17 -34.76
N GLN A 145 11.13 22.71 -34.62
CA GLN A 145 12.20 22.09 -33.83
C GLN A 145 11.78 21.88 -32.37
N ALA A 146 11.14 22.88 -31.76
CA ALA A 146 10.63 22.76 -30.39
C ALA A 146 9.49 21.75 -30.23
N VAL A 147 8.70 21.46 -31.28
CA VAL A 147 7.71 20.39 -31.30
C VAL A 147 8.41 19.03 -31.42
N TYR A 148 9.33 18.87 -32.37
CA TYR A 148 10.09 17.64 -32.58
C TYR A 148 10.83 17.18 -31.31
N GLN A 149 11.47 18.12 -30.60
CA GLN A 149 12.12 17.83 -29.31
C GLN A 149 11.14 17.40 -28.21
N ARG A 150 9.89 17.91 -28.22
CA ARG A 150 8.85 17.46 -27.28
C ARG A 150 8.33 16.07 -27.64
N GLU A 151 8.19 15.76 -28.92
CA GLU A 151 7.77 14.44 -29.39
C GLU A 151 8.78 13.36 -28.99
N GLN A 152 10.09 13.62 -29.10
CA GLN A 152 11.13 12.72 -28.59
C GLN A 152 10.96 12.45 -27.08
N VAL A 153 10.76 13.50 -26.27
CA VAL A 153 10.53 13.35 -24.81
C VAL A 153 9.22 12.63 -24.49
N VAL A 154 8.20 12.70 -25.35
CA VAL A 154 6.96 11.91 -25.20
C VAL A 154 7.24 10.42 -25.45
N VAL A 155 7.94 10.08 -26.54
CA VAL A 155 8.31 8.69 -26.85
C VAL A 155 9.16 8.05 -25.74
N GLU A 156 10.13 8.78 -25.20
CA GLU A 156 10.93 8.32 -24.05
C GLU A 156 10.06 8.06 -22.80
N ARG A 157 9.05 8.91 -22.56
CA ARG A 157 8.11 8.75 -21.45
C ARG A 157 7.17 7.57 -21.63
N GLU A 158 6.69 7.33 -22.85
CA GLU A 158 5.84 6.19 -23.19
C GLU A 158 6.61 4.87 -23.01
N GLN A 159 7.85 4.80 -23.49
CA GLN A 159 8.74 3.65 -23.25
C GLN A 159 8.95 3.40 -21.74
N ALA A 160 9.22 4.45 -20.96
CA ALA A 160 9.36 4.36 -19.50
C ALA A 160 8.03 4.10 -18.74
N VAL A 161 6.87 4.16 -19.41
CA VAL A 161 5.58 3.68 -18.87
C VAL A 161 5.44 2.18 -19.14
N VAL A 162 5.70 1.73 -20.37
CA VAL A 162 5.66 0.30 -20.74
C VAL A 162 6.58 -0.55 -19.86
N GLU A 163 7.80 -0.09 -19.58
CA GLU A 163 8.74 -0.77 -18.67
C GLU A 163 8.22 -0.87 -17.23
N ARG A 164 7.49 0.16 -16.76
CA ARG A 164 6.86 0.14 -15.43
C ARG A 164 5.66 -0.79 -15.38
N GLU A 165 4.86 -0.85 -16.45
CA GLU A 165 3.73 -1.78 -16.55
C GLU A 165 4.22 -3.24 -16.55
N GLN A 166 5.27 -3.57 -17.30
CA GLN A 166 5.92 -4.88 -17.23
C GLN A 166 6.40 -5.21 -15.80
N ALA A 167 7.11 -4.29 -15.14
CA ALA A 167 7.57 -4.47 -13.77
C ALA A 167 6.42 -4.57 -12.73
N VAL A 168 5.22 -4.06 -13.03
CA VAL A 168 4.01 -4.28 -12.22
C VAL A 168 3.47 -5.69 -12.44
N VAL A 169 3.33 -6.13 -13.68
CA VAL A 169 2.85 -7.49 -14.02
C VAL A 169 3.75 -8.58 -13.40
N GLU A 170 5.07 -8.42 -13.44
CA GLU A 170 6.01 -9.33 -12.77
C GLU A 170 5.80 -9.40 -11.25
N ARG A 171 5.50 -8.27 -10.60
CA ARG A 171 5.22 -8.21 -9.16
C ARG A 171 3.89 -8.86 -8.83
N GLU A 172 2.86 -8.66 -9.64
CA GLU A 172 1.55 -9.31 -9.46
C GLU A 172 1.67 -10.83 -9.57
N GLN A 173 2.43 -11.34 -10.56
CA GLN A 173 2.75 -12.77 -10.67
C GLN A 173 3.49 -13.30 -9.44
N ALA A 174 4.48 -12.55 -8.92
CA ALA A 174 5.22 -12.93 -7.72
C ALA A 174 4.36 -12.90 -6.44
N VAL A 175 3.37 -11.99 -6.34
CA VAL A 175 2.38 -11.96 -5.25
C VAL A 175 1.47 -13.18 -5.35
N TYR A 176 0.91 -13.47 -6.52
CA TYR A 176 0.04 -14.62 -6.76
C TYR A 176 0.72 -15.96 -6.38
N GLN A 177 2.00 -16.15 -6.74
CA GLN A 177 2.77 -17.33 -6.34
C GLN A 177 2.95 -17.45 -4.81
N ARG A 178 3.12 -16.32 -4.11
CA ARG A 178 3.21 -16.29 -2.64
C ARG A 178 1.88 -16.63 -1.99
N GLU A 179 0.77 -16.11 -2.51
CA GLU A 179 -0.58 -16.43 -2.03
C GLU A 179 -0.89 -17.92 -2.19
N GLN A 180 -0.53 -18.54 -3.32
CA GLN A 180 -0.63 -19.99 -3.50
C GLN A 180 0.19 -20.77 -2.47
N ALA A 181 1.42 -20.35 -2.19
CA ALA A 181 2.29 -21.00 -1.21
C ALA A 181 1.77 -20.85 0.24
N ILE A 182 1.21 -19.68 0.59
CA ILE A 182 0.54 -19.44 1.87
C ILE A 182 -0.67 -20.36 2.01
N TYR A 183 -1.55 -20.41 1.01
CA TYR A 183 -2.73 -21.28 1.02
C TYR A 183 -2.35 -22.76 1.20
N GLN A 184 -1.32 -23.24 0.51
CA GLN A 184 -0.80 -24.61 0.73
C GLN A 184 -0.28 -24.81 2.16
N SER A 185 0.44 -23.82 2.71
CA SER A 185 0.91 -23.89 4.10
C SER A 185 -0.25 -23.95 5.09
N GLU A 186 -1.28 -23.11 4.92
CA GLU A 186 -2.50 -23.11 5.76
C GLU A 186 -3.22 -24.47 5.74
N GLN A 187 -3.33 -25.11 4.56
CA GLN A 187 -3.87 -26.47 4.45
C GLN A 187 -3.04 -27.49 5.25
N THR A 188 -1.70 -27.39 5.22
CA THR A 188 -0.85 -28.29 6.02
C THR A 188 -0.95 -28.01 7.52
N PHE A 189 -1.13 -26.75 7.94
CA PHE A 189 -1.38 -26.40 9.34
C PHE A 189 -2.71 -26.99 9.82
N TYR A 190 -3.80 -26.80 9.05
CA TYR A 190 -5.10 -27.36 9.38
C TYR A 190 -5.06 -28.89 9.57
N GLN A 191 -4.37 -29.61 8.67
CA GLN A 191 -4.18 -31.07 8.80
C GLN A 191 -3.39 -31.46 10.06
N ARG A 192 -2.37 -30.67 10.42
CA ARG A 192 -1.58 -30.92 11.64
C ARG A 192 -2.39 -30.64 12.90
N ASP A 193 -3.22 -29.61 12.92
CA ASP A 193 -4.09 -29.29 14.05
C ASP A 193 -5.16 -30.37 14.27
N GLN A 194 -5.74 -30.92 13.20
CA GLN A 194 -6.63 -32.10 13.30
C GLN A 194 -5.90 -33.30 13.92
N ALA A 195 -4.69 -33.63 13.42
CA ALA A 195 -3.89 -34.72 13.98
C ALA A 195 -3.42 -34.46 15.44
N VAL A 196 -3.31 -33.20 15.86
CA VAL A 196 -3.07 -32.83 17.26
C VAL A 196 -4.30 -33.15 18.11
N ILE A 197 -5.49 -32.74 17.68
CA ILE A 197 -6.77 -33.00 18.37
C ILE A 197 -7.03 -34.51 18.50
N GLU A 198 -6.84 -35.28 17.43
CA GLU A 198 -6.95 -36.74 17.45
C GLU A 198 -6.00 -37.37 18.47
N ARG A 199 -4.74 -36.94 18.50
CA ARG A 199 -3.75 -37.45 19.47
C ARG A 199 -4.09 -37.05 20.90
N ASP A 200 -4.54 -35.82 21.13
CA ASP A 200 -4.87 -35.33 22.47
C ASP A 200 -6.11 -36.07 23.03
N THR A 201 -7.14 -36.31 22.21
CA THR A 201 -8.29 -37.15 22.60
C THR A 201 -7.88 -38.60 22.92
N ALA A 202 -6.95 -39.18 22.14
CA ALA A 202 -6.41 -40.52 22.42
C ALA A 202 -5.58 -40.57 23.72
N VAL A 203 -4.85 -39.50 24.06
CA VAL A 203 -4.15 -39.37 25.35
C VAL A 203 -5.17 -39.31 26.49
N THR A 204 -6.20 -38.46 26.40
CA THR A 204 -7.25 -38.34 27.42
C THR A 204 -7.96 -39.68 27.67
N ALA A 205 -8.31 -40.42 26.61
CA ALA A 205 -8.93 -41.74 26.75
C ALA A 205 -8.00 -42.76 27.44
N ARG A 206 -6.68 -42.71 27.17
CA ARG A 206 -5.70 -43.56 27.85
C ARG A 206 -5.51 -43.17 29.32
N GLU A 207 -5.55 -41.89 29.65
CA GLU A 207 -5.47 -41.41 31.04
C GLU A 207 -6.70 -41.84 31.85
N GLN A 208 -7.90 -41.78 31.26
CA GLN A 208 -9.12 -42.34 31.86
C GLN A 208 -9.00 -43.84 32.11
N ALA A 209 -8.58 -44.62 31.10
CA ALA A 209 -8.39 -46.08 31.25
C ALA A 209 -7.31 -46.45 32.28
N ASN A 210 -6.26 -45.63 32.43
CA ASN A 210 -5.27 -45.82 33.49
C ASN A 210 -5.88 -45.50 34.88
N HIS A 211 -6.63 -44.41 35.01
CA HIS A 211 -7.30 -44.07 36.26
C HIS A 211 -8.32 -45.14 36.70
N GLU A 212 -9.07 -45.72 35.75
CA GLU A 212 -9.96 -46.87 36.00
C GLU A 212 -9.19 -48.11 36.47
N ARG A 213 -7.99 -48.37 35.92
CA ARG A 213 -7.12 -49.46 36.39
C ARG A 213 -6.56 -49.20 37.79
N ASP A 214 -6.11 -47.98 38.07
CA ASP A 214 -5.51 -47.62 39.36
C ASP A 214 -6.57 -47.66 40.47
N THR A 215 -7.78 -47.17 40.20
CA THR A 215 -8.92 -47.27 41.14
C THR A 215 -9.37 -48.71 41.35
N ALA A 216 -9.39 -49.55 40.30
CA ALA A 216 -9.67 -50.98 40.44
C ALA A 216 -8.57 -51.72 41.23
N PHE A 217 -7.31 -51.31 41.11
CA PHE A 217 -6.20 -51.85 41.86
C PHE A 217 -6.30 -51.52 43.36
N VAL A 218 -6.55 -50.25 43.72
CA VAL A 218 -6.78 -49.83 45.12
C VAL A 218 -7.97 -50.59 45.73
N ALA A 219 -9.10 -50.70 45.01
CA ALA A 219 -10.26 -51.45 45.49
C ALA A 219 -9.98 -52.96 45.69
N PHE A 220 -9.05 -53.53 44.91
CA PHE A 220 -8.59 -54.90 45.08
C PHE A 220 -7.68 -55.06 46.32
N GLU A 221 -6.76 -54.11 46.54
CA GLU A 221 -5.90 -54.09 47.74
C GLU A 221 -6.72 -53.91 49.03
N GLU A 222 -7.65 -52.94 49.07
CA GLU A 222 -8.60 -52.77 50.18
C GLU A 222 -9.42 -54.04 50.42
N GLY A 223 -9.86 -54.71 49.35
CA GLY A 223 -10.56 -55.98 49.44
C GLY A 223 -9.72 -57.12 50.01
N MET A 224 -8.42 -57.15 49.71
CA MET A 224 -7.46 -58.13 50.23
C MET A 224 -7.16 -57.87 51.71
N LEU A 225 -6.88 -56.61 52.08
CA LEU A 225 -6.61 -56.18 53.44
C LEU A 225 -7.79 -56.49 54.36
N ARG A 226 -9.00 -56.10 53.98
CA ARG A 226 -10.22 -56.41 54.75
C ARG A 226 -10.39 -57.91 54.99
N LYS A 227 -10.10 -58.75 54.00
CA LYS A 227 -10.15 -60.22 54.18
C LYS A 227 -9.09 -60.72 55.16
N LEU A 228 -7.87 -60.17 55.09
CA LEU A 228 -6.79 -60.50 56.03
C LEU A 228 -7.13 -60.06 57.47
N GLU A 229 -7.80 -58.91 57.64
CA GLU A 229 -8.34 -58.44 58.92
C GLU A 229 -9.46 -59.36 59.45
N GLU A 230 -10.40 -59.77 58.59
CA GLU A 230 -11.45 -60.75 58.92
C GLU A 230 -10.84 -62.08 59.41
N ASP A 231 -9.85 -62.63 58.68
CA ASP A 231 -9.13 -63.86 59.03
C ASP A 231 -8.34 -63.69 60.35
N TYR A 232 -7.64 -62.57 60.54
CA TYR A 232 -6.89 -62.26 61.77
C TYR A 232 -7.82 -62.13 63.00
N HIS A 233 -8.95 -61.43 62.86
CA HIS A 233 -9.95 -61.33 63.92
C HIS A 233 -10.57 -62.69 64.26
N GLY A 234 -10.81 -63.55 63.27
CA GLY A 234 -11.23 -64.93 63.47
C GLY A 234 -10.24 -65.73 64.32
N VAL A 235 -8.96 -65.71 63.96
CA VAL A 235 -7.88 -66.36 64.73
C VAL A 235 -7.82 -65.79 66.15
N ALA A 236 -7.75 -64.47 66.31
CA ALA A 236 -7.69 -63.82 67.61
C ALA A 236 -8.87 -64.19 68.53
N ALA A 237 -10.08 -64.30 67.98
CA ALA A 237 -11.25 -64.76 68.73
C ALA A 237 -11.11 -66.21 69.22
N THR A 238 -10.65 -67.13 68.37
CA THR A 238 -10.42 -68.54 68.79
C THR A 238 -9.35 -68.66 69.88
N VAL A 239 -8.25 -67.90 69.79
CA VAL A 239 -7.20 -67.89 70.81
C VAL A 239 -7.72 -67.33 72.15
N GLN A 240 -8.56 -66.28 72.12
CA GLN A 240 -9.23 -65.80 73.32
C GLN A 240 -10.19 -66.84 73.94
N GLN A 241 -10.90 -67.62 73.13
CA GLN A 241 -11.75 -68.70 73.62
C GLN A 241 -10.91 -69.81 74.30
N ILE A 242 -9.79 -70.20 73.70
CA ILE A 242 -8.85 -71.17 74.29
C ILE A 242 -8.31 -70.67 75.64
N ARG A 243 -7.87 -69.41 75.72
CA ARG A 243 -7.43 -68.78 76.98
C ARG A 243 -8.51 -68.84 78.08
N ARG A 244 -9.76 -68.51 77.75
CA ARG A 244 -10.90 -68.60 78.69
C ARG A 244 -11.13 -70.04 79.15
N ALA A 245 -11.04 -71.01 78.23
CA ALA A 245 -11.18 -72.43 78.55
C ALA A 245 -10.07 -72.95 79.48
N VAL A 246 -8.80 -72.63 79.19
CA VAL A 246 -7.65 -72.99 80.03
C VAL A 246 -7.75 -72.37 81.42
N SER A 247 -8.09 -71.07 81.51
CA SER A 247 -8.29 -70.38 82.79
C SER A 247 -9.43 -71.01 83.61
N ASN A 248 -10.54 -71.36 82.97
CA ASN A 248 -11.65 -72.05 83.64
C ASN A 248 -11.24 -73.45 84.11
N ALA A 249 -10.54 -74.22 83.29
CA ALA A 249 -10.03 -75.53 83.64
C ALA A 249 -9.03 -75.45 84.82
N GLN A 250 -8.14 -74.45 84.85
CA GLN A 250 -7.25 -74.18 85.98
C GLN A 250 -8.05 -73.92 87.25
N ARG A 251 -9.08 -73.05 87.20
CA ARG A 251 -9.98 -72.78 88.35
C ARG A 251 -10.78 -73.99 88.83
N VAL A 252 -11.05 -74.96 87.96
CA VAL A 252 -11.67 -76.24 88.33
C VAL A 252 -10.65 -77.15 88.99
N LEU A 253 -9.45 -77.29 88.41
CA LEU A 253 -8.36 -78.09 88.99
C LEU A 253 -7.92 -77.56 90.36
N THR A 254 -7.75 -76.24 90.54
CA THR A 254 -7.38 -75.65 91.83
C THR A 254 -8.44 -75.92 92.90
N ARG A 255 -9.73 -75.77 92.59
CA ARG A 255 -10.80 -76.13 93.53
C ARG A 255 -10.84 -77.64 93.82
N ARG A 256 -10.54 -78.48 92.83
CA ARG A 256 -10.42 -79.93 93.05
C ARG A 256 -9.20 -80.30 93.90
N ARG A 257 -8.08 -79.60 93.72
CA ARG A 257 -6.86 -79.70 94.53
C ARG A 257 -7.16 -79.37 95.99
N GLU A 258 -7.82 -78.25 96.26
CA GLU A 258 -8.25 -77.85 97.60
C GLU A 258 -9.11 -78.95 98.26
N GLN A 259 -10.13 -79.46 97.56
CA GLN A 259 -10.96 -80.58 98.05
C GLN A 259 -10.12 -81.81 98.41
N VAL A 260 -9.19 -82.21 97.53
CA VAL A 260 -8.32 -83.38 97.75
C VAL A 260 -7.38 -83.14 98.94
N LEU A 261 -6.76 -81.96 99.05
CA LEU A 261 -5.91 -81.59 100.18
C LEU A 261 -6.68 -81.54 101.50
N TYR A 262 -7.94 -81.09 101.52
CA TYR A 262 -8.80 -81.17 102.70
C TYR A 262 -9.02 -82.64 103.13
N HIS A 263 -9.33 -83.54 102.19
CA HIS A 263 -9.51 -84.97 102.49
C HIS A 263 -8.20 -85.69 102.87
N GLU A 264 -7.07 -85.35 102.24
CA GLU A 264 -5.75 -85.91 102.56
C GLU A 264 -5.28 -85.49 103.96
N ASN A 265 -5.50 -84.22 104.36
CA ASN A 265 -5.07 -83.73 105.68
C ASN A 265 -5.99 -84.15 106.86
N PHE A 266 -7.31 -84.22 106.66
CA PHE A 266 -8.24 -84.65 107.73
C PHE A 266 -8.36 -86.18 107.90
N SER A 267 -7.84 -86.99 106.97
CA SER A 267 -7.92 -88.47 107.04
C SER A 267 -6.77 -89.14 107.83
N SER A 268 -6.41 -88.53 108.97
CA SER A 268 -5.42 -89.05 109.91
C SER A 268 -6.05 -90.03 110.92
N SER A 269 -6.06 -91.31 110.58
CA SER A 269 -6.24 -92.41 111.54
C SER A 269 -4.92 -93.20 111.64
N PRO A 270 -4.25 -93.25 112.80
CA PRO A 270 -2.88 -93.77 112.88
C PRO A 270 -2.85 -95.28 113.12
N GLN A 271 -2.63 -96.08 112.06
CA GLN A 271 -2.17 -97.47 112.19
C GLN A 271 -1.53 -98.01 110.89
N GLY A 272 -0.39 -98.72 111.04
CA GLY A 272 0.04 -99.76 110.09
C GLY A 272 0.99 -99.34 108.96
N ALA A 273 2.29 -99.31 109.24
CA ALA A 273 3.34 -99.07 108.25
C ALA A 273 3.38 -100.10 107.09
N ARG A 274 3.47 -99.61 105.85
CA ARG A 274 4.68 -99.67 105.00
C ARG A 274 4.48 -98.78 103.76
N GLY A 275 5.50 -98.01 103.41
CA GLY A 275 5.32 -96.83 102.56
C GLY A 275 5.38 -97.09 101.06
N GLN A 276 4.44 -96.49 100.32
CA GLN A 276 4.69 -95.58 99.20
C GLN A 276 3.37 -94.90 98.78
N GLY A 277 3.38 -93.57 98.57
CA GLY A 277 2.42 -92.93 97.66
C GLY A 277 1.00 -92.54 98.14
N ARG A 278 0.73 -92.28 99.43
CA ARG A 278 -0.63 -91.77 99.85
C ARG A 278 -0.93 -90.32 99.41
N TYR A 279 0.01 -89.64 98.73
CA TYR A 279 -0.10 -88.27 98.19
C TYR A 279 -0.37 -88.22 96.66
N GLY A 280 -0.72 -89.35 96.04
CA GLY A 280 -0.85 -89.42 94.57
C GLY A 280 -1.93 -88.51 93.98
N GLY A 281 -2.99 -88.20 94.72
CA GLY A 281 -4.12 -87.40 94.25
C GLY A 281 -3.77 -85.93 94.08
N SER A 282 -3.27 -85.30 95.14
CA SER A 282 -2.80 -83.90 95.10
C SER A 282 -1.63 -83.70 94.14
N ILE A 283 -0.64 -84.60 94.12
CA ILE A 283 0.52 -84.53 93.21
C ILE A 283 0.09 -84.62 91.73
N ALA A 284 -0.86 -85.48 91.37
CA ALA A 284 -1.37 -85.56 90.00
C ALA A 284 -2.11 -84.29 89.57
N ILE A 285 -2.87 -83.67 90.48
CA ILE A 285 -3.56 -82.40 90.20
C ILE A 285 -2.55 -81.23 90.09
N ASP A 286 -1.51 -81.21 90.92
CA ASP A 286 -0.43 -80.21 90.82
C ASP A 286 0.36 -80.34 89.52
N GLY A 287 0.63 -81.58 89.07
CA GLY A 287 1.18 -81.83 87.75
C GLY A 287 0.29 -81.30 86.62
N ALA A 288 -1.03 -81.50 86.71
CA ALA A 288 -1.99 -81.00 85.72
C ALA A 288 -2.12 -79.45 85.72
N ILE A 289 -2.13 -78.81 86.89
CA ILE A 289 -2.12 -77.35 87.02
C ILE A 289 -0.81 -76.78 86.44
N GLY A 290 0.33 -77.38 86.79
CA GLY A 290 1.64 -76.99 86.27
C GLY A 290 1.74 -77.12 84.74
N ALA A 291 1.26 -78.23 84.19
CA ALA A 291 1.21 -78.45 82.74
C ALA A 291 0.34 -77.40 82.03
N MET A 292 -0.83 -77.05 82.57
CA MET A 292 -1.68 -75.99 82.00
C MET A 292 -1.10 -74.58 82.20
N GLY A 293 -0.35 -74.35 83.28
CA GLY A 293 0.46 -73.14 83.46
C GLY A 293 1.51 -72.99 82.36
N GLY A 294 2.27 -74.06 82.10
CA GLY A 294 3.24 -74.14 81.01
C GLY A 294 2.61 -73.89 79.64
N LEU A 295 1.48 -74.53 79.33
CA LEU A 295 0.73 -74.29 78.08
C LEU A 295 0.26 -72.83 77.96
N SER A 296 -0.22 -72.23 79.05
CA SER A 296 -0.63 -70.82 79.06
C SER A 296 0.55 -69.88 78.83
N GLN A 297 1.74 -70.21 79.32
CA GLN A 297 2.96 -69.42 79.10
C GLN A 297 3.47 -69.58 77.66
N GLN A 298 3.51 -70.81 77.13
CA GLN A 298 3.85 -71.08 75.72
C GLN A 298 2.93 -70.35 74.74
N LEU A 299 1.62 -70.29 75.02
CA LEU A 299 0.67 -69.49 74.24
C LEU A 299 1.00 -67.98 74.30
N SER A 300 1.41 -67.47 75.47
CA SER A 300 1.81 -66.06 75.61
C SER A 300 3.11 -65.73 74.88
N GLU A 301 4.09 -66.64 74.92
CA GLU A 301 5.38 -66.48 74.24
C GLU A 301 5.20 -66.56 72.70
N ALA A 302 4.36 -67.48 72.22
CA ALA A 302 4.02 -67.60 70.80
C ALA A 302 3.28 -66.36 70.27
N GLU A 303 2.37 -65.76 71.03
CA GLU A 303 1.71 -64.49 70.64
C GLU A 303 2.67 -63.31 70.54
N VAL A 304 3.63 -63.19 71.47
CA VAL A 304 4.66 -62.14 71.43
C VAL A 304 5.59 -62.35 70.23
N GLN A 305 5.94 -63.59 69.89
CA GLN A 305 6.68 -63.90 68.67
C GLN A 305 5.89 -63.52 67.41
N LEU A 306 4.60 -63.87 67.34
CA LEU A 306 3.75 -63.57 66.20
C LEU A 306 3.54 -62.06 66.01
N THR A 307 3.28 -61.31 67.08
CA THR A 307 3.16 -59.84 67.00
C THR A 307 4.47 -59.17 66.59
N ASN A 308 5.62 -59.64 67.06
CA ASN A 308 6.92 -59.16 66.61
C ASN A 308 7.20 -59.50 65.13
N GLN A 309 6.79 -60.68 64.65
CA GLN A 309 6.90 -61.05 63.23
C GLN A 309 6.04 -60.13 62.35
N ILE A 310 4.78 -59.88 62.74
CA ILE A 310 3.88 -58.96 62.04
C ILE A 310 4.46 -57.53 62.03
N HIS A 311 4.91 -57.02 63.18
CA HIS A 311 5.48 -55.67 63.27
C HIS A 311 6.75 -55.49 62.42
N ASN A 312 7.59 -56.53 62.32
CA ASN A 312 8.76 -56.51 61.46
C ASN A 312 8.42 -56.62 59.98
N ALA A 313 7.38 -57.38 59.60
CA ALA A 313 6.93 -57.49 58.21
C ALA A 313 6.39 -56.16 57.67
N ILE A 314 5.61 -55.43 58.47
CA ILE A 314 5.02 -54.13 58.11
C ILE A 314 6.09 -53.03 57.95
N ARG A 315 7.30 -53.21 58.49
CA ARG A 315 8.36 -52.18 58.53
C ARG A 315 9.38 -52.28 57.38
N ILE A 316 9.11 -53.09 56.36
CA ILE A 316 10.05 -53.38 55.26
C ILE A 316 9.62 -52.73 53.93
N GLU A 317 8.45 -52.08 53.90
CA GLU A 317 8.01 -51.15 52.84
C GLU A 317 8.43 -49.70 53.14
#